data_AF-A0A1J8QFW5-F1
#
_entry.id   AF-A0A1J8QFW5-F1
#
_cell.length_a   1.000
_cell.length_b   1.000
_cell.length_c   1.000
_cell.angle_alpha   90.00
_cell.angle_beta   90.00
_cell.angle_gamma   90.00
#
_symmetry.space_group_name_H-M   'P 1'
#
loop_
_entity.id
_entity.type
_entity.pdbx_description
1 polymer ?
#
loop_
_entity_poly.entity_id
_entity_poly.type
_entity_poly.pdbx_seq_one_letter_code
_entity_poly.pdbx_strand_id
1 'polypeptide(L)'
;MSSSKTAQADRKALFKSPPTIFTDKLVSQEARRSKALEEQKRRRAQKFDSSRQLDAFADLNLGNSDDDDDGDPEDEPAIIREGVSGFAQMVSQPAETPSSVSSEAHKGQETVLSGKRRGKNKRKRAKAKASKWADKCMYAELLEMNEEAHLWDNESGDAIDGLPRDLEAAWVAVAPVPAGKRCLAVTHQSAGIVGISPNTTLRSRVLGKMFLLRFPSSLPPLTVLDCILDVNWRDNGIIHVLDVLKWKGQDVGDCETPFRRVLVERYPFSRAFKAPATIQKFLFYSLSHHNRRVTRKSCITSKRSHS
;
A
#
# COMPACT_ATOMS: atom_id res chain seq x y z
N MET A 1 18.79 -26.20 -30.76
CA MET A 1 17.50 -25.89 -30.06
C MET A 1 17.63 -25.61 -28.55
N SER A 2 18.82 -25.24 -28.03
CA SER A 2 19.04 -25.04 -26.57
C SER A 2 19.05 -23.57 -26.11
N SER A 3 18.80 -22.60 -27.00
CA SER A 3 19.13 -21.18 -26.75
C SER A 3 18.01 -20.33 -26.15
N SER A 4 16.74 -20.76 -26.21
CA SER A 4 15.59 -19.96 -25.72
C SER A 4 15.34 -20.13 -24.21
N LYS A 5 15.54 -21.34 -23.68
CA LYS A 5 15.38 -21.63 -22.24
C LYS A 5 16.41 -20.87 -21.39
N THR A 6 17.63 -20.70 -21.90
CA THR A 6 18.69 -19.87 -21.26
C THR A 6 18.33 -18.39 -21.25
N ALA A 7 17.81 -17.83 -22.36
CA ALA A 7 17.43 -16.41 -22.43
C ALA A 7 16.31 -16.03 -21.44
N GLN A 8 15.32 -16.91 -21.22
CA GLN A 8 14.29 -16.68 -20.19
C GLN A 8 14.84 -16.86 -18.76
N ALA A 9 15.77 -17.80 -18.54
CA ALA A 9 16.43 -17.99 -17.26
C ALA A 9 17.29 -16.77 -16.88
N ASP A 10 18.02 -16.21 -17.84
CA ASP A 10 18.87 -15.01 -17.66
C ASP A 10 18.04 -13.75 -17.38
N ARG A 11 16.89 -13.59 -18.06
CA ARG A 11 15.94 -12.49 -17.76
C ARG A 11 15.34 -12.58 -16.36
N LYS A 12 15.04 -13.79 -15.89
CA LYS A 12 14.52 -14.03 -14.53
C LYS A 12 15.59 -13.76 -13.47
N ALA A 13 16.86 -14.02 -13.76
CA ALA A 13 17.98 -13.73 -12.85
C ALA A 13 18.27 -12.22 -12.72
N LEU A 14 18.03 -11.43 -13.77
CA LEU A 14 18.24 -9.97 -13.78
C LEU A 14 17.10 -9.18 -13.12
N PHE A 15 15.90 -9.75 -13.05
CA PHE A 15 14.76 -9.07 -12.45
C PHE A 15 14.84 -9.14 -10.91
N LYS A 16 15.14 -7.99 -10.28
CA LYS A 16 15.17 -7.84 -8.82
C LYS A 16 13.75 -7.86 -8.24
N SER A 17 13.09 -9.02 -8.27
CA SER A 17 11.93 -9.27 -7.43
C SER A 17 12.37 -9.26 -5.96
N PRO A 18 11.50 -8.86 -5.02
CA PRO A 18 11.76 -9.08 -3.61
C PRO A 18 12.07 -10.56 -3.37
N PRO A 19 12.82 -10.88 -2.32
CA PRO A 19 12.83 -12.22 -1.76
C PRO A 19 11.48 -12.50 -1.07
N THR A 20 10.38 -12.51 -1.83
CA THR A 20 9.09 -13.01 -1.36
C THR A 20 8.89 -14.37 -1.99
N ILE A 21 9.09 -15.39 -1.15
CA ILE A 21 8.41 -16.69 -1.10
C ILE A 21 7.95 -17.16 -2.48
N PHE A 22 8.78 -17.99 -3.11
CA PHE A 22 8.44 -18.94 -4.17
C PHE A 22 7.00 -18.77 -4.68
N THR A 23 6.84 -18.01 -5.75
CA THR A 23 5.65 -18.13 -6.59
C THR A 23 5.57 -19.60 -6.98
N ASP A 24 4.57 -20.29 -6.44
CA ASP A 24 4.33 -21.69 -6.71
C ASP A 24 4.20 -21.85 -8.23
N LYS A 25 5.25 -22.41 -8.86
CA LYS A 25 5.35 -22.55 -10.31
C LYS A 25 4.24 -23.45 -10.86
N LEU A 26 3.53 -24.15 -9.98
CA LEU A 26 2.41 -25.03 -10.29
C LEU A 26 1.11 -24.25 -10.56
N VAL A 27 1.00 -23.00 -10.11
CA VAL A 27 -0.19 -22.18 -10.29
C VAL A 27 0.04 -21.20 -11.44
N SER A 28 -0.90 -21.08 -12.39
CA SER A 28 -0.80 -20.11 -13.49
C SER A 28 -0.87 -18.66 -12.99
N GLN A 29 -0.22 -17.74 -13.70
CA GLN A 29 -0.30 -16.31 -13.43
C GLN A 29 -1.75 -15.78 -13.44
N GLU A 30 -2.61 -16.29 -14.31
CA GLU A 30 -4.04 -15.94 -14.36
C GLU A 30 -4.78 -16.33 -13.08
N ALA A 31 -4.57 -17.55 -12.57
CA ALA A 31 -5.19 -18.00 -11.32
C ALA A 31 -4.72 -17.20 -10.10
N ARG A 32 -3.44 -16.79 -10.07
CA ARG A 32 -2.93 -15.89 -9.02
C ARG A 32 -3.59 -14.52 -9.06
N ARG A 33 -3.80 -13.97 -10.27
CA ARG A 33 -4.43 -12.66 -10.48
C ARG A 33 -5.91 -12.66 -10.10
N SER A 34 -6.68 -13.67 -10.53
CA SER A 34 -8.11 -13.78 -10.20
C SER A 34 -8.33 -13.85 -8.68
N LYS A 35 -7.56 -14.70 -7.99
CA LYS A 35 -7.57 -14.80 -6.52
C LYS A 35 -7.21 -13.48 -5.85
N ALA A 36 -6.20 -12.77 -6.34
CA ALA A 36 -5.79 -11.49 -5.78
C ALA A 36 -6.87 -10.41 -5.94
N LEU A 37 -7.56 -10.38 -7.10
CA LEU A 37 -8.67 -9.46 -7.36
C LEU A 37 -9.89 -9.76 -6.49
N GLU A 38 -10.25 -11.04 -6.33
CA GLU A 38 -11.33 -11.45 -5.44
C GLU A 38 -11.06 -11.03 -3.99
N GLU A 39 -9.86 -11.30 -3.51
CA GLU A 39 -9.43 -10.91 -2.16
C GLU A 39 -9.40 -9.38 -1.98
N GLN A 40 -9.05 -8.62 -3.03
CA GLN A 40 -9.12 -7.15 -3.00
C GLN A 40 -10.58 -6.67 -2.92
N LYS A 41 -11.49 -7.24 -3.72
CA LYS A 41 -12.93 -6.92 -3.68
C LYS A 41 -13.53 -7.23 -2.30
N ARG A 42 -13.21 -8.40 -1.75
CA ARG A 42 -13.63 -8.81 -0.40
C ARG A 42 -13.17 -7.82 0.67
N ARG A 43 -11.90 -7.41 0.65
CA ARG A 43 -11.36 -6.40 1.60
C ARG A 43 -12.05 -5.04 1.48
N ARG A 44 -12.37 -4.60 0.26
CA ARG A 44 -13.11 -3.35 0.05
C ARG A 44 -14.53 -3.42 0.62
N ALA A 45 -15.24 -4.52 0.36
CA ALA A 45 -16.59 -4.74 0.90
C ALA A 45 -16.57 -4.69 2.45
N GLN A 46 -15.63 -5.40 3.08
CA GLN A 46 -15.49 -5.39 4.54
C GLN A 46 -15.21 -4.00 5.13
N LYS A 47 -14.35 -3.20 4.48
CA LYS A 47 -14.07 -1.82 4.92
C LYS A 47 -15.32 -0.96 4.83
N PHE A 48 -16.06 -1.08 3.73
CA PHE A 48 -17.29 -0.34 3.53
C PHE A 48 -18.36 -0.69 4.56
N ASP A 49 -18.55 -1.99 4.83
CA ASP A 49 -19.48 -2.46 5.85
C ASP A 49 -19.10 -1.97 7.25
N SER A 50 -17.80 -2.00 7.59
CA SER A 50 -17.31 -1.48 8.88
C SER A 50 -17.53 0.03 9.04
N SER A 51 -17.40 0.80 7.96
CA SER A 51 -17.64 2.24 7.99
C SER A 51 -19.13 2.56 8.19
N ARG A 52 -20.01 1.81 7.53
CA ARG A 52 -21.47 1.97 7.67
C ARG A 52 -21.96 1.60 9.07
N GLN A 53 -21.40 0.56 9.66
CA GLN A 53 -21.74 0.19 11.04
C GLN A 53 -21.38 1.30 12.02
N LEU A 54 -20.21 1.94 11.87
CA LEU A 54 -19.84 3.07 12.73
C LEU A 54 -20.78 4.26 12.58
N ASP A 55 -21.20 4.59 11.36
CA ASP A 55 -22.18 5.66 11.13
C ASP A 55 -23.56 5.30 11.74
N ALA A 56 -23.99 4.04 11.64
CA ALA A 56 -25.24 3.58 12.27
C ALA A 56 -25.19 3.64 13.82
N PHE A 57 -24.02 3.43 14.44
CA PHE A 57 -23.85 3.61 15.89
C PHE A 57 -23.67 5.08 16.30
N ALA A 58 -23.20 5.96 15.41
CA ALA A 58 -23.14 7.38 15.67
C ALA A 58 -24.55 8.01 15.75
N ASP A 59 -25.48 7.51 14.92
CA ASP A 59 -26.88 7.97 14.89
C ASP A 59 -27.71 7.51 16.10
N LEU A 60 -27.23 6.50 16.83
CA LEU A 60 -27.86 6.00 18.06
C LEU A 60 -27.40 6.71 19.34
N ASN A 61 -26.43 7.63 19.24
CA ASN A 61 -25.90 8.38 20.39
C ASN A 61 -26.44 9.82 20.51
N LEU A 62 -27.47 10.20 19.76
CA LEU A 62 -28.15 11.49 19.88
C LEU A 62 -29.53 11.34 20.54
N GLY A 63 -29.53 10.91 21.78
CA GLY A 63 -30.59 11.25 22.72
C GLY A 63 -30.40 12.68 23.24
N ASN A 64 -30.51 13.67 22.36
CA ASN A 64 -30.84 15.04 22.79
C ASN A 64 -32.33 15.02 23.15
N SER A 65 -32.62 14.84 24.43
CA SER A 65 -33.87 15.30 25.03
C SER A 65 -33.84 16.82 25.01
N ASP A 66 -34.18 17.37 23.85
CA ASP A 66 -34.51 18.76 23.62
C ASP A 66 -36.00 18.89 23.94
N ASP A 67 -36.30 19.17 25.21
CA ASP A 67 -37.63 19.58 25.65
C ASP A 67 -37.44 20.94 26.33
N ASP A 68 -37.68 21.99 25.56
CA ASP A 68 -37.78 23.37 26.01
C ASP A 68 -39.05 23.51 26.89
N ASP A 69 -38.88 23.72 28.19
CA ASP A 69 -39.92 24.33 29.04
C ASP A 69 -39.29 25.45 29.88
N ASP A 70 -39.81 26.65 29.71
CA ASP A 70 -39.36 27.92 30.29
C ASP A 70 -39.58 27.96 31.82
N GLY A 71 -38.52 28.17 32.61
CA GLY A 71 -38.66 28.49 34.04
C GLY A 71 -37.34 28.72 34.80
N ASP A 72 -37.04 30.01 35.07
CA ASP A 72 -36.24 30.66 36.15
C ASP A 72 -35.02 29.95 36.80
N PRO A 73 -33.88 30.64 37.05
CA PRO A 73 -32.60 30.00 37.34
C PRO A 73 -32.22 30.02 38.84
N GLU A 74 -32.30 28.90 39.56
CA GLU A 74 -31.41 28.61 40.71
C GLU A 74 -31.21 27.08 40.90
N ASP A 75 -29.96 26.70 41.20
CA ASP A 75 -29.43 25.36 41.55
C ASP A 75 -29.23 24.30 40.43
N GLU A 76 -28.03 24.28 39.83
CA GLU A 76 -27.51 23.11 39.08
C GLU A 76 -26.68 22.16 39.97
N PRO A 77 -26.99 20.85 40.03
CA PRO A 77 -26.03 19.82 40.41
C PRO A 77 -25.21 19.34 39.20
N ALA A 78 -23.89 19.22 39.41
CA ALA A 78 -22.90 18.82 38.41
C ALA A 78 -23.20 17.47 37.74
N ILE A 79 -23.45 17.48 36.44
CA ILE A 79 -23.62 16.28 35.60
C ILE A 79 -22.24 15.63 35.38
N ILE A 80 -21.98 14.53 36.09
CA ILE A 80 -20.82 13.67 35.90
C ILE A 80 -21.03 12.87 34.60
N ARG A 81 -20.31 13.25 33.54
CA ARG A 81 -20.18 12.44 32.31
C ARG A 81 -19.34 11.19 32.59
N GLU A 82 -19.99 10.15 33.10
CA GLU A 82 -19.39 8.83 33.22
C GLU A 82 -19.34 8.16 31.83
N GLY A 83 -18.14 7.95 31.32
CA GLY A 83 -17.92 7.37 30.00
C GLY A 83 -18.37 5.90 29.92
N VAL A 84 -18.69 5.45 28.70
CA VAL A 84 -19.17 4.10 28.32
C VAL A 84 -18.18 2.97 28.65
N SER A 85 -17.11 3.23 29.42
CA SER A 85 -16.15 2.24 29.91
C SER A 85 -16.79 1.11 30.73
N GLY A 86 -17.98 1.31 31.32
CA GLY A 86 -18.69 0.28 32.08
C GLY A 86 -19.22 -0.89 31.24
N PHE A 87 -19.55 -0.67 29.96
CA PHE A 87 -20.15 -1.71 29.12
C PHE A 87 -19.11 -2.67 28.51
N ALA A 88 -17.82 -2.31 28.55
CA ALA A 88 -16.76 -3.19 28.07
C ALA A 88 -16.59 -4.47 28.93
N GLN A 89 -17.06 -4.47 30.19
CA GLN A 89 -17.01 -5.65 31.06
C GLN A 89 -18.15 -6.65 30.82
N MET A 90 -19.27 -6.26 30.20
CA MET A 90 -20.40 -7.18 29.94
C MET A 90 -20.27 -7.99 28.64
N VAL A 91 -19.36 -7.61 27.74
CA VAL A 91 -19.15 -8.32 26.45
C VAL A 91 -18.12 -9.47 26.58
N SER A 92 -17.53 -9.67 27.75
CA SER A 92 -16.63 -10.79 28.04
C SER A 92 -17.33 -11.87 28.88
N GLN A 93 -18.40 -12.47 28.35
CA GLN A 93 -18.77 -13.83 28.76
C GLN A 93 -19.09 -14.71 27.54
N PRO A 94 -18.47 -15.90 27.44
CA PRO A 94 -18.77 -16.87 26.40
C PRO A 94 -20.06 -17.62 26.74
N ALA A 95 -21.03 -17.64 25.81
CA ALA A 95 -22.15 -18.55 25.89
C ALA A 95 -21.71 -19.92 25.36
N GLU A 96 -21.28 -20.80 26.27
CA GLU A 96 -21.24 -22.23 26.02
C GLU A 96 -22.58 -22.89 26.41
N THR A 97 -22.84 -23.95 25.65
CA THR A 97 -23.83 -25.03 25.75
C THR A 97 -24.23 -25.50 27.16
N PRO A 98 -25.43 -26.09 27.35
CA PRO A 98 -25.85 -26.61 28.64
C PRO A 98 -25.40 -28.05 28.93
N SER A 99 -25.24 -28.31 30.24
CA SER A 99 -25.19 -29.59 30.98
C SER A 99 -23.83 -30.31 31.02
N SER A 100 -23.31 -30.83 32.14
CA SER A 100 -23.75 -30.97 33.53
C SER A 100 -22.58 -31.55 34.35
N VAL A 101 -22.71 -31.50 35.69
CA VAL A 101 -22.00 -32.23 36.78
C VAL A 101 -20.73 -31.63 37.42
N SER A 102 -20.90 -31.25 38.71
CA SER A 102 -20.05 -31.47 39.91
C SER A 102 -18.56 -31.04 39.87
N SER A 103 -17.93 -30.36 40.83
CA SER A 103 -18.03 -30.38 42.30
C SER A 103 -17.22 -29.20 42.93
N GLU A 104 -17.64 -28.76 44.11
CA GLU A 104 -16.86 -28.39 45.31
C GLU A 104 -15.69 -27.37 45.28
N ALA A 105 -15.98 -26.22 45.92
CA ALA A 105 -15.23 -25.47 46.94
C ALA A 105 -13.71 -25.74 47.17
N HIS A 106 -12.90 -24.67 47.19
CA HIS A 106 -12.25 -24.18 48.42
C HIS A 106 -11.56 -22.81 48.25
N LYS A 107 -11.71 -21.99 49.30
CA LYS A 107 -11.09 -20.68 49.57
C LYS A 107 -9.56 -20.78 49.73
N GLY A 108 -8.84 -19.67 49.49
CA GLY A 108 -7.48 -19.50 50.04
C GLY A 108 -6.75 -18.25 49.57
N GLN A 109 -6.55 -17.30 50.49
CA GLN A 109 -5.89 -16.01 50.36
C GLN A 109 -4.33 -16.10 50.41
N GLU A 110 -3.72 -15.01 49.95
CA GLU A 110 -2.52 -14.33 50.50
C GLU A 110 -1.07 -14.78 50.23
N THR A 111 -0.36 -13.85 49.55
CA THR A 111 0.91 -13.16 49.88
C THR A 111 2.28 -13.87 50.04
N VAL A 112 3.30 -13.07 49.65
CA VAL A 112 4.70 -13.00 50.15
C VAL A 112 5.84 -13.47 49.20
N LEU A 113 6.47 -12.45 48.61
CA LEU A 113 7.91 -12.12 48.49
C LEU A 113 9.00 -13.17 48.15
N SER A 114 9.89 -12.67 47.30
CA SER A 114 11.37 -12.78 47.32
C SER A 114 12.03 -13.76 46.34
N GLY A 115 13.00 -13.22 45.58
CA GLY A 115 13.82 -13.99 44.66
C GLY A 115 14.56 -13.15 43.63
N LYS A 116 15.39 -12.18 44.05
CA LYS A 116 16.32 -11.44 43.16
C LYS A 116 17.44 -12.39 42.71
N ARG A 117 17.19 -13.20 41.68
CA ARG A 117 18.25 -13.89 40.93
C ARG A 117 18.74 -12.99 39.80
N ARG A 118 19.95 -12.46 39.99
CA ARG A 118 20.71 -11.63 39.05
C ARG A 118 21.19 -12.50 37.87
N GLY A 119 20.26 -12.85 36.98
CA GLY A 119 20.55 -13.55 35.74
C GLY A 119 21.25 -12.64 34.75
N LYS A 120 22.42 -13.05 34.24
CA LYS A 120 23.08 -12.43 33.09
C LYS A 120 22.12 -12.47 31.90
N ASN A 121 21.41 -11.37 31.67
CA ASN A 121 20.60 -11.17 30.47
C ASN A 121 21.52 -11.18 29.25
N LYS A 122 21.67 -12.35 28.61
CA LYS A 122 22.00 -12.45 27.20
C LYS A 122 20.91 -11.66 26.48
N ARG A 123 21.18 -10.38 26.21
CA ARG A 123 20.35 -9.52 25.37
C ARG A 123 20.22 -10.23 24.03
N LYS A 124 19.13 -11.00 23.86
CA LYS A 124 18.68 -11.46 22.55
C LYS A 124 18.63 -10.20 21.70
N ARG A 125 19.54 -10.08 20.72
CA ARG A 125 19.55 -9.00 19.73
C ARG A 125 18.12 -8.92 19.21
N ALA A 126 17.37 -7.91 19.65
CA ALA A 126 16.04 -7.65 19.14
C ALA A 126 16.23 -7.47 17.63
N LYS A 127 15.69 -8.41 16.83
CA LYS A 127 15.74 -8.31 15.38
C LYS A 127 15.23 -6.92 15.04
N ALA A 128 16.08 -6.13 14.39
CA ALA A 128 15.75 -4.74 14.07
C ALA A 128 14.41 -4.75 13.32
N LYS A 129 13.40 -4.11 13.91
CA LYS A 129 12.07 -4.02 13.29
C LYS A 129 12.25 -3.42 11.90
N ALA A 130 11.68 -4.08 10.89
CA ALA A 130 11.72 -3.55 9.53
C ALA A 130 11.16 -2.12 9.53
N SER A 131 11.77 -1.25 8.72
CA SER A 131 11.32 0.14 8.61
C SER A 131 9.85 0.16 8.20
N LYS A 132 9.04 1.07 8.76
CA LYS A 132 7.63 1.25 8.37
C LYS A 132 7.44 1.56 6.88
N TRP A 133 8.51 1.95 6.20
CA TRP A 133 8.56 2.30 4.78
C TRP A 133 9.17 1.21 3.89
N ALA A 134 9.66 0.12 4.47
CA ALA A 134 10.12 -1.03 3.70
C ALA A 134 8.93 -1.75 3.07
N ASP A 135 9.11 -2.23 1.85
CA ASP A 135 8.19 -3.11 1.12
C ASP A 135 6.76 -2.57 1.00
N LYS A 136 6.63 -1.25 0.80
CA LYS A 136 5.34 -0.58 0.56
C LYS A 136 4.95 -0.42 -0.90
N CYS A 137 5.90 -0.46 -1.84
CA CYS A 137 5.57 -0.41 -3.28
C CYS A 137 5.03 -1.76 -3.75
N MET A 138 4.11 -1.73 -4.71
CA MET A 138 3.70 -2.94 -5.42
C MET A 138 4.79 -3.42 -6.38
N TYR A 139 4.97 -4.74 -6.44
CA TYR A 139 5.92 -5.37 -7.34
C TYR A 139 5.17 -6.08 -8.46
N ALA A 140 5.60 -5.84 -9.69
CA ALA A 140 5.13 -6.61 -10.83
C ALA A 140 5.89 -7.94 -10.85
N GLU A 141 5.17 -9.03 -11.06
CA GLU A 141 5.74 -10.30 -11.51
C GLU A 141 6.09 -10.20 -13.00
N LEU A 142 7.02 -11.04 -13.46
CA LEU A 142 7.33 -11.13 -14.88
C LEU A 142 6.09 -11.64 -15.64
N LEU A 143 5.76 -11.01 -16.76
CA LEU A 143 4.67 -11.46 -17.62
C LEU A 143 5.06 -12.80 -18.26
N GLU A 144 4.27 -13.84 -17.99
CA GLU A 144 4.46 -15.18 -18.56
C GLU A 144 4.05 -15.12 -20.04
N MET A 145 4.94 -15.54 -20.94
CA MET A 145 4.66 -15.64 -22.37
C MET A 145 5.11 -17.01 -22.85
N ASN A 146 4.20 -17.79 -23.42
CA ASN A 146 4.50 -19.11 -23.94
C ASN A 146 5.00 -19.00 -25.38
N GLU A 147 6.29 -19.28 -25.60
CA GLU A 147 6.93 -19.21 -26.92
C GLU A 147 6.66 -20.46 -27.76
N GLU A 148 6.33 -21.58 -27.11
CA GLU A 148 6.14 -22.89 -27.76
C GLU A 148 4.71 -23.07 -28.32
N ALA A 149 3.74 -22.28 -27.83
CA ALA A 149 2.35 -22.31 -28.28
C ALA A 149 2.14 -21.88 -29.74
N HIS A 150 3.12 -21.21 -30.35
CA HIS A 150 3.01 -20.71 -31.74
C HIS A 150 3.43 -21.72 -32.82
N LEU A 151 4.04 -22.86 -32.45
CA LEU A 151 4.67 -23.75 -33.43
C LEU A 151 3.73 -24.83 -34.01
N TRP A 152 2.59 -25.12 -33.37
CA TRP A 152 1.74 -26.25 -33.77
C TRP A 152 0.22 -25.98 -33.77
N ASP A 153 -0.27 -24.91 -33.13
CA ASP A 153 -1.72 -24.63 -32.97
C ASP A 153 -2.25 -23.50 -33.88
N ASN A 154 -1.95 -23.53 -35.18
CA ASN A 154 -2.44 -22.51 -36.12
C ASN A 154 -3.86 -22.76 -36.67
N GLU A 155 -4.52 -23.88 -36.35
CA GLU A 155 -5.86 -24.17 -36.89
C GLU A 155 -7.03 -23.84 -35.95
N SER A 156 -6.79 -23.69 -34.64
CA SER A 156 -7.80 -23.28 -33.67
C SER A 156 -7.35 -21.96 -33.06
N GLY A 157 -7.98 -20.85 -33.46
CA GLY A 157 -7.57 -19.46 -33.16
C GLY A 157 -7.55 -19.02 -31.68
N ASP A 158 -7.38 -19.93 -30.73
CA ASP A 158 -7.32 -19.69 -29.29
C ASP A 158 -5.93 -20.06 -28.73
N ALA A 159 -4.86 -19.65 -29.44
CA ALA A 159 -3.49 -19.87 -29.01
C ALA A 159 -3.25 -19.24 -27.62
N ILE A 160 -3.02 -20.09 -26.63
CA ILE A 160 -2.74 -19.70 -25.25
C ILE A 160 -1.28 -19.22 -25.16
N ASP A 161 -1.04 -18.01 -25.67
CA ASP A 161 0.25 -17.29 -25.65
C ASP A 161 0.71 -16.89 -24.22
N GLY A 162 -0.07 -17.23 -23.19
CA GLY A 162 0.16 -16.87 -21.79
C GLY A 162 -0.26 -15.44 -21.44
N LEU A 163 -0.72 -14.65 -22.43
CA LEU A 163 -1.22 -13.30 -22.20
C LEU A 163 -2.68 -13.35 -21.73
N PRO A 164 -3.09 -12.42 -20.85
CA PRO A 164 -4.50 -12.26 -20.48
C PRO A 164 -5.41 -12.14 -21.71
N ARG A 165 -6.57 -12.79 -21.66
CA ARG A 165 -7.59 -12.68 -22.71
C ARG A 165 -8.11 -11.24 -22.86
N ASP A 166 -8.16 -10.51 -21.75
CA ASP A 166 -8.64 -9.14 -21.64
C ASP A 166 -7.53 -8.07 -21.71
N LEU A 167 -6.34 -8.42 -22.24
CA LEU A 167 -5.17 -7.53 -22.29
C LEU A 167 -5.47 -6.15 -22.91
N GLU A 168 -6.34 -6.09 -23.92
CA GLU A 168 -6.65 -4.84 -24.60
C GLU A 168 -7.65 -3.95 -23.86
N ALA A 169 -8.48 -4.54 -22.98
CA ALA A 169 -9.59 -3.86 -22.31
C ALA A 169 -9.28 -3.54 -20.84
N ALA A 170 -8.63 -4.46 -20.12
CA ALA A 170 -8.44 -4.38 -18.68
C ALA A 170 -7.02 -3.98 -18.25
N TRP A 171 -6.07 -3.93 -19.19
CA TRP A 171 -4.67 -3.65 -18.89
C TRP A 171 -4.20 -2.33 -19.49
N VAL A 172 -3.27 -1.69 -18.78
CA VAL A 172 -2.65 -0.45 -19.22
C VAL A 172 -1.15 -0.59 -19.07
N ALA A 173 -0.43 -0.44 -20.18
CA ALA A 173 1.01 -0.41 -20.17
C ALA A 173 1.52 0.96 -19.71
N VAL A 174 2.52 0.95 -18.83
CA VAL A 174 3.30 2.13 -18.49
C VAL A 174 4.61 2.00 -19.23
N ALA A 175 4.78 2.72 -20.33
CA ALA A 175 5.98 2.68 -21.15
C ALA A 175 6.19 4.01 -21.91
N PRO A 176 7.45 4.45 -22.11
CA PRO A 176 8.67 3.82 -21.65
C PRO A 176 8.91 3.99 -20.13
N VAL A 177 9.43 2.95 -19.47
CA VAL A 177 9.88 3.06 -18.08
C VAL A 177 11.32 3.56 -18.08
N PRO A 178 11.62 4.72 -17.48
CA PRO A 178 12.95 5.29 -17.50
C PRO A 178 13.92 4.44 -16.69
N ALA A 179 15.18 4.42 -17.12
CA ALA A 179 16.25 3.87 -16.31
C ALA A 179 16.38 4.68 -15.02
N GLY A 180 16.56 4.02 -13.87
CA GLY A 180 16.66 4.72 -12.61
C GLY A 180 16.55 3.83 -11.38
N LYS A 181 16.53 4.47 -10.21
CA LYS A 181 16.35 3.80 -8.91
C LYS A 181 14.91 3.98 -8.44
N ARG A 182 14.17 2.87 -8.35
CA ARG A 182 12.81 2.89 -7.79
C ARG A 182 12.83 3.23 -6.29
N CYS A 183 12.01 4.19 -5.88
CA CYS A 183 12.00 4.75 -4.53
C CYS A 183 10.60 5.25 -4.13
N LEU A 184 10.39 5.43 -2.82
CA LEU A 184 9.21 6.09 -2.28
C LEU A 184 9.51 7.56 -2.02
N ALA A 185 8.68 8.45 -2.57
CA ALA A 185 8.67 9.86 -2.17
C ALA A 185 7.63 10.07 -1.08
N VAL A 186 8.07 10.54 0.08
CA VAL A 186 7.22 10.75 1.27
C VAL A 186 7.27 12.21 1.67
N THR A 187 6.15 12.90 1.53
CA THR A 187 5.96 14.28 1.96
C THR A 187 5.48 14.30 3.42
N HIS A 188 6.17 15.05 4.27
CA HIS A 188 5.86 15.17 5.70
C HIS A 188 4.87 16.30 5.94
N GLN A 189 4.21 16.29 7.10
CA GLN A 189 3.37 17.40 7.53
C GLN A 189 4.24 18.66 7.68
N SER A 190 3.83 19.77 7.06
CA SER A 190 4.44 21.07 7.30
C SER A 190 3.99 21.60 8.66
N ALA A 191 4.81 22.42 9.31
CA ALA A 191 4.57 22.96 10.65
C ALA A 191 3.42 24.00 10.71
N GLY A 192 2.47 23.96 9.78
CA GLY A 192 1.33 24.90 9.73
C GLY A 192 1.67 26.33 9.28
N ILE A 193 2.94 26.64 9.06
CA ILE A 193 3.37 27.97 8.62
C ILE A 193 3.02 28.16 7.14
N VAL A 194 2.18 29.16 6.87
CA VAL A 194 1.75 29.55 5.51
C VAL A 194 2.98 29.95 4.69
N GLY A 195 3.11 29.39 3.48
CA GLY A 195 4.21 29.70 2.54
C GLY A 195 5.43 28.76 2.61
N ILE A 196 5.54 27.89 3.62
CA ILE A 196 6.63 26.89 3.67
C ILE A 196 6.17 25.60 2.99
N SER A 197 6.83 25.24 1.90
CA SER A 197 6.62 23.96 1.22
C SER A 197 6.92 22.77 2.14
N PRO A 198 6.11 21.71 2.13
CA PRO A 198 6.38 20.55 2.96
C PRO A 198 7.67 19.85 2.52
N ASN A 199 8.39 19.32 3.51
CA ASN A 199 9.63 18.59 3.28
C ASN A 199 9.32 17.18 2.74
N THR A 200 10.05 16.78 1.71
CA THR A 200 9.94 15.47 1.07
C THR A 200 11.21 14.68 1.26
N THR A 201 11.04 13.37 1.42
CA THR A 201 12.14 12.41 1.58
C THR A 201 12.04 11.29 0.57
N LEU A 202 13.15 10.93 -0.06
CA LEU A 202 13.25 9.74 -0.89
C LEU A 202 13.76 8.55 -0.09
N ARG A 203 13.00 7.46 -0.11
CA ARG A 203 13.25 6.24 0.67
C ARG A 203 13.42 5.04 -0.23
N SER A 204 14.39 4.21 0.12
CA SER A 204 14.61 2.91 -0.51
C SER A 204 13.37 2.06 -0.32
N ARG A 205 12.88 1.45 -1.40
CA ARG A 205 11.74 0.54 -1.35
C ARG A 205 12.00 -0.68 -0.47
N VAL A 206 13.19 -1.27 -0.55
CA VAL A 206 13.51 -2.55 0.13
C VAL A 206 13.82 -2.31 1.62
N LEU A 207 14.59 -1.28 1.94
CA LEU A 207 15.03 -1.05 3.32
C LEU A 207 14.21 0.01 4.06
N GLY A 208 13.41 0.80 3.34
CA GLY A 208 12.71 1.98 3.88
C GLY A 208 13.64 3.10 4.37
N LYS A 209 14.96 2.98 4.13
CA LYS A 209 15.99 3.93 4.54
C LYS A 209 15.98 5.14 3.61
N MET A 210 16.15 6.33 4.17
CA MET A 210 16.40 7.53 3.38
C MET A 210 17.77 7.42 2.73
N PHE A 211 17.86 7.74 1.45
CA PHE A 211 19.13 7.74 0.72
C PHE A 211 19.49 9.10 0.11
N LEU A 212 18.59 10.08 0.23
CA LEU A 212 18.83 11.48 -0.07
C LEU A 212 18.38 12.35 1.11
N LEU A 213 18.99 13.54 1.19
CA LEU A 213 18.57 14.57 2.13
C LEU A 213 17.15 15.02 1.84
N ARG A 214 16.51 15.64 2.84
CA ARG A 214 15.17 16.20 2.66
C ARG A 214 15.26 17.38 1.69
N PHE A 215 14.27 17.50 0.83
CA PHE A 215 14.13 18.64 -0.06
C PHE A 215 12.69 19.17 -0.01
N PRO A 216 12.51 20.49 -0.19
CA PRO A 216 11.19 21.07 -0.34
C PRO A 216 10.52 20.56 -1.62
N SER A 217 9.21 20.30 -1.57
CA SER A 217 8.44 19.95 -2.77
C SER A 217 7.09 20.64 -2.79
N SER A 218 6.54 20.83 -3.99
CA SER A 218 5.18 21.33 -4.22
C SER A 218 4.09 20.28 -3.95
N LEU A 219 4.47 19.06 -3.56
CA LEU A 219 3.54 17.99 -3.23
C LEU A 219 2.69 18.36 -2.00
N PRO A 220 1.42 17.94 -1.94
CA PRO A 220 0.63 18.13 -0.73
C PRO A 220 1.26 17.38 0.46
N PRO A 221 1.10 17.89 1.69
CA PRO A 221 1.58 17.20 2.89
C PRO A 221 0.96 15.81 3.01
N LEU A 222 1.66 14.91 3.70
CA LEU A 222 1.20 13.53 3.96
C LEU A 222 0.90 12.72 2.68
N THR A 223 1.62 13.01 1.61
CA THR A 223 1.55 12.30 0.32
C THR A 223 2.66 11.25 0.24
N VAL A 224 2.35 10.08 -0.32
CA VAL A 224 3.30 9.00 -0.58
C VAL A 224 3.17 8.54 -2.03
N LEU A 225 4.25 8.67 -2.79
CA LEU A 225 4.32 8.30 -4.20
C LEU A 225 5.32 7.16 -4.41
N ASP A 226 5.01 6.27 -5.36
CA ASP A 226 5.96 5.31 -5.93
C ASP A 226 6.62 5.97 -7.15
N CYS A 227 7.93 6.08 -7.11
CA CYS A 227 8.69 6.86 -8.08
C CYS A 227 9.91 6.11 -8.59
N ILE A 228 10.46 6.58 -9.70
CA ILE A 228 11.76 6.20 -10.23
C ILE A 228 12.62 7.46 -10.26
N LEU A 229 13.67 7.47 -9.45
CA LEU A 229 14.70 8.50 -9.51
C LEU A 229 15.54 8.27 -10.78
N ASP A 230 15.56 9.24 -11.67
CA ASP A 230 16.26 9.19 -12.96
C ASP A 230 17.75 8.88 -12.79
N VAL A 231 18.42 8.29 -13.78
CA VAL A 231 19.88 8.04 -13.71
C VAL A 231 20.64 9.36 -13.60
N ASN A 232 20.20 10.38 -14.33
CA ASN A 232 20.86 11.69 -14.41
C ASN A 232 20.25 12.70 -13.42
N TRP A 233 19.63 12.21 -12.34
CA TRP A 233 18.97 13.05 -11.32
C TRP A 233 19.86 14.13 -10.70
N ARG A 234 21.18 13.97 -10.75
CA ARG A 234 22.13 14.99 -10.27
C ARG A 234 22.13 16.22 -11.17
N ASP A 235 21.93 16.03 -12.46
CA ASP A 235 22.00 17.09 -13.47
C ASP A 235 20.59 17.63 -13.79
N ASN A 236 19.61 16.73 -13.96
CA ASN A 236 18.25 17.10 -14.36
C ASN A 236 17.28 17.28 -13.18
N GLY A 237 17.59 16.72 -12.00
CA GLY A 237 16.69 16.72 -10.85
C GLY A 237 15.39 15.95 -11.06
N ILE A 238 15.31 15.01 -12.01
CA ILE A 238 14.04 14.39 -12.39
C ILE A 238 13.69 13.20 -11.50
N ILE A 239 12.44 13.17 -11.03
CA ILE A 239 11.79 12.05 -10.36
C ILE A 239 10.55 11.67 -11.16
N HIS A 240 10.54 10.48 -11.73
CA HIS A 240 9.39 9.98 -12.47
C HIS A 240 8.39 9.34 -11.52
N VAL A 241 7.15 9.81 -11.51
CA VAL A 241 6.05 9.26 -10.70
C VAL A 241 5.43 8.08 -11.44
N LEU A 242 5.48 6.92 -10.81
CA LEU A 242 4.90 5.67 -11.32
C LEU A 242 3.49 5.46 -10.78
N ASP A 243 3.28 5.73 -9.49
CA ASP A 243 2.00 5.48 -8.83
C ASP A 243 1.83 6.33 -7.55
N VAL A 244 0.59 6.40 -7.06
CA VAL A 244 0.24 7.05 -5.78
C VAL A 244 -0.27 6.01 -4.79
N LEU A 245 0.30 6.03 -3.58
CA LEU A 245 -0.13 5.17 -2.47
C LEU A 245 -0.97 5.95 -1.47
N LYS A 246 -0.58 7.19 -1.20
CA LYS A 246 -1.26 8.06 -0.24
C LYS A 246 -1.33 9.48 -0.78
N TRP A 247 -2.47 10.13 -0.66
CA TRP A 247 -2.68 11.48 -1.15
C TRP A 247 -3.31 12.35 -0.06
N LYS A 248 -2.63 13.46 0.32
CA LYS A 248 -3.15 14.40 1.34
C LYS A 248 -3.61 13.73 2.64
N GLY A 249 -2.89 12.73 3.14
CA GLY A 249 -3.31 12.01 4.36
C GLY A 249 -4.26 10.84 4.14
N GLN A 250 -4.88 10.71 2.95
CA GLN A 250 -5.80 9.61 2.62
C GLN A 250 -5.07 8.48 1.91
N ASP A 251 -5.26 7.25 2.38
CA ASP A 251 -4.74 6.05 1.72
C ASP A 251 -5.57 5.77 0.47
N VAL A 252 -4.93 5.82 -0.69
CA VAL A 252 -5.57 5.52 -1.97
C VAL A 252 -5.06 4.20 -2.53
N GLY A 253 -4.14 3.50 -1.86
CA GLY A 253 -3.53 2.26 -2.35
C GLY A 253 -4.53 1.13 -2.59
N ASP A 254 -5.69 1.16 -1.92
CA ASP A 254 -6.78 0.21 -2.13
C ASP A 254 -7.68 0.58 -3.31
N CYS A 255 -7.60 1.80 -3.85
CA CYS A 255 -8.37 2.22 -5.02
C CYS A 255 -7.85 1.56 -6.30
N GLU A 256 -8.71 1.51 -7.31
CA GLU A 256 -8.33 0.94 -8.61
C GLU A 256 -7.25 1.77 -9.29
N THR A 257 -6.41 1.10 -10.08
CA THR A 257 -5.30 1.74 -10.79
C THR A 257 -5.75 2.89 -11.71
N PRO A 258 -6.89 2.83 -12.45
CA PRO A 258 -7.37 3.96 -13.23
C PRO A 258 -7.62 5.21 -12.37
N PHE A 259 -8.27 5.05 -11.21
CA PHE A 259 -8.54 6.16 -10.29
C PHE A 259 -7.25 6.81 -9.78
N ARG A 260 -6.30 5.99 -9.32
CA ARG A 260 -4.99 6.46 -8.83
C ARG A 260 -4.21 7.19 -9.92
N ARG A 261 -4.35 6.78 -11.18
CA ARG A 261 -3.74 7.47 -12.31
C ARG A 261 -4.34 8.83 -12.61
N VAL A 262 -5.66 8.99 -12.51
CA VAL A 262 -6.31 10.30 -12.67
C VAL A 262 -5.76 11.30 -11.65
N LEU A 263 -5.50 10.87 -10.41
CA LEU A 263 -4.86 11.72 -9.40
C LEU A 263 -3.45 12.18 -9.83
N VAL A 264 -2.65 11.26 -10.36
CA VAL A 264 -1.29 11.56 -10.81
C VAL A 264 -1.32 12.47 -12.05
N GLU A 265 -2.21 12.22 -13.00
CA GLU A 265 -2.26 12.96 -14.26
C GLU A 265 -2.81 14.39 -14.08
N ARG A 266 -3.86 14.55 -13.26
CA ARG A 266 -4.45 15.87 -13.04
C ARG A 266 -3.63 16.76 -12.12
N TYR A 267 -2.71 16.20 -11.33
CA TYR A 267 -1.91 17.02 -10.45
C TYR A 267 -0.72 17.63 -11.20
N PRO A 268 -0.57 18.97 -11.18
CA PRO A 268 0.53 19.64 -11.86
C PRO A 268 1.83 19.47 -11.05
N PHE A 269 2.43 18.28 -11.14
CA PHE A 269 3.72 17.95 -10.51
C PHE A 269 4.88 18.81 -11.05
N SER A 270 4.75 19.31 -12.27
CA SER A 270 5.76 20.11 -12.98
C SER A 270 5.88 21.56 -12.51
N ARG A 271 5.14 21.99 -11.47
CA ARG A 271 5.36 23.33 -10.91
C ARG A 271 6.72 23.38 -10.22
N ALA A 272 7.69 23.97 -10.92
CA ALA A 272 9.03 24.22 -10.43
C ALA A 272 8.97 25.01 -9.12
N PHE A 273 9.46 24.40 -8.04
CA PHE A 273 9.66 25.12 -6.80
C PHE A 273 10.87 26.05 -6.98
N LYS A 274 10.67 27.35 -6.72
CA LYS A 274 11.74 28.37 -6.81
C LYS A 274 12.62 28.27 -5.56
N ALA A 275 13.40 27.19 -5.46
CA ALA A 275 14.35 27.01 -4.36
C ALA A 275 15.55 27.97 -4.50
N PRO A 276 16.17 28.39 -3.38
CA PRO A 276 17.48 29.05 -3.38
C PRO A 276 18.53 28.21 -4.11
N ALA A 277 19.55 28.84 -4.69
CA ALA A 277 20.58 28.18 -5.52
C ALA A 277 21.32 27.03 -4.80
N THR A 278 21.32 27.02 -3.47
CA THR A 278 22.00 26.02 -2.63
C THR A 278 21.22 24.72 -2.42
N ILE A 279 19.92 24.69 -2.77
CA ILE A 279 19.07 23.52 -2.55
C ILE A 279 18.86 22.78 -3.87
N GLN A 280 19.15 21.48 -3.88
CA GLN A 280 18.90 20.63 -5.04
C GLN A 280 17.40 20.60 -5.37
N LYS A 281 17.06 21.05 -6.58
CA LYS A 281 15.68 21.10 -7.08
C LYS A 281 15.33 19.77 -7.69
N PHE A 282 14.19 19.22 -7.29
CA PHE A 282 13.63 18.04 -7.93
C PHE A 282 12.33 18.39 -8.65
N LEU A 283 12.18 17.86 -9.87
CA LEU A 283 10.98 17.95 -10.68
C LEU A 283 10.30 16.59 -10.73
N PHE A 284 9.01 16.56 -10.40
CA PHE A 284 8.21 15.35 -10.49
C PHE A 284 7.55 15.29 -11.87
N TYR A 285 7.78 14.19 -12.58
CA TYR A 285 7.21 13.94 -13.90
C TYR A 285 6.30 12.72 -13.84
N SER A 286 5.02 12.88 -14.19
CA SER A 286 4.13 11.72 -14.37
C SER A 286 4.57 10.93 -15.58
N LEU A 287 4.70 9.60 -15.45
CA LEU A 287 4.91 8.74 -16.60
C LEU A 287 3.65 8.76 -17.48
N SER A 288 3.85 9.21 -18.72
CA SER A 288 2.76 9.28 -19.70
C SER A 288 2.33 7.88 -20.08
N HIS A 289 1.01 7.69 -20.19
CA HIS A 289 0.44 6.45 -20.67
C HIS A 289 0.08 6.65 -22.13
N HIS A 290 0.60 5.79 -23.00
CA HIS A 290 0.00 5.69 -24.32
C HIS A 290 -1.37 5.03 -24.13
N ASN A 291 -2.45 5.78 -24.40
CA ASN A 291 -3.77 5.20 -24.65
C ASN A 291 -3.81 4.44 -26.00
N ARG A 292 -2.65 3.94 -26.45
CA ARG A 292 -2.58 2.91 -27.47
C ARG A 292 -2.96 1.64 -26.73
N ARG A 293 -4.12 1.06 -27.07
CA ARG A 293 -4.51 -0.29 -26.64
C ARG A 293 -3.26 -1.16 -26.63
N VAL A 294 -2.99 -1.82 -25.52
CA VAL A 294 -1.91 -2.79 -25.42
C VAL A 294 -2.30 -3.95 -26.32
N THR A 295 -2.01 -3.85 -27.62
CA THR A 295 -2.36 -4.93 -28.54
C THR A 295 -1.45 -6.11 -28.23
N ARG A 296 -1.97 -7.33 -28.33
CA ARG A 296 -1.17 -8.55 -28.21
C ARG A 296 0.07 -8.50 -29.14
N LYS A 297 -0.09 -7.90 -30.33
CA LYS A 297 1.01 -7.66 -31.30
C LYS A 297 2.13 -6.78 -30.73
N SER A 298 1.80 -5.71 -30.00
CA SER A 298 2.79 -4.79 -29.38
C SER A 298 3.67 -5.49 -28.32
N CYS A 299 3.09 -6.42 -27.57
CA CYS A 299 3.83 -7.19 -26.57
C CYS A 299 4.77 -8.20 -27.22
N ILE A 300 4.35 -8.82 -28.32
CA ILE A 300 5.15 -9.79 -29.07
C ILE A 300 6.29 -9.10 -29.84
N THR A 301 6.06 -7.94 -30.45
CA THR A 301 7.08 -7.23 -31.24
C THR A 301 8.16 -6.57 -30.38
N SER A 302 7.82 -6.09 -29.17
CA SER A 302 8.80 -5.57 -28.20
C SER A 302 9.88 -6.60 -27.82
N LYS A 303 9.58 -7.91 -27.91
CA LYS A 303 10.59 -8.96 -27.74
C LYS A 303 11.65 -9.02 -28.86
N ARG A 304 11.33 -8.59 -30.09
CA ARG A 304 12.24 -8.73 -31.24
C ARG A 304 13.25 -7.59 -31.37
N SER A 305 13.04 -6.45 -30.73
CA SER A 305 13.91 -5.26 -30.84
C SER A 305 15.03 -5.19 -29.79
N HIS A 306 15.23 -6.24 -28.99
CA HIS A 306 16.32 -6.33 -28.00
C HIS A 306 17.24 -7.55 -28.25
N SER A 307 17.23 -8.08 -29.47
CA SER A 307 18.16 -9.11 -29.91
C SER A 307 19.15 -8.56 -30.92
#